data_AF-A0A8T4QSB9-F1
#
_entry.id   AF-A0A8T4QSB9-F1
#
_cell.length_a   1.000
_cell.length_b   1.000
_cell.length_c   1.000
_cell.angle_alpha   90.00
_cell.angle_beta   90.00
_cell.angle_gamma   90.00
#
_symmetry.space_group_name_H-M   'P 1'
#
loop_
_entity.id
_entity.type
_entity.pdbx_description
1 polymer ?
#
loop_
_entity_poly.entity_id
_entity_poly.type
_entity_poly.pdbx_seq_one_letter_code
_entity_poly.pdbx_strand_id
1 'polypeptide(L)' 'MGKYKIIQIRNECISCGACAAACPKFWEMAEDGKATL' A
#
# COMPACT_ATOMS: atom_id res chain seq x y z
N MET A 1 11.18 6.81 19.98
CA MET A 1 10.54 6.01 18.91
C MET A 1 10.23 6.97 17.77
N GLY A 2 11.02 6.93 16.68
CA GLY A 2 10.91 7.90 15.59
C GLY A 2 9.57 7.78 14.86
N LYS A 3 8.92 8.92 14.58
CA LYS A 3 7.74 8.96 13.70
C LYS A 3 8.21 8.80 12.25
N TYR A 4 8.11 7.58 11.71
CA TYR A 4 8.30 7.36 10.28
C TYR A 4 7.00 7.66 9.53
N LYS A 5 7.12 8.25 8.35
CA LYS A 5 5.99 8.51 7.45
C LYS A 5 6.21 7.72 6.16
N ILE A 6 5.24 6.90 5.80
CA ILE A 6 5.20 6.20 4.50
C ILE A 6 4.18 6.92 3.64
N ILE A 7 4.52 7.16 2.37
CA ILE A 7 3.65 7.86 1.41
C ILE A 7 3.45 6.93 0.21
N GLN A 8 2.20 6.64 -0.11
CA GLN A 8 1.83 5.93 -1.32
C GLN A 8 1.46 6.93 -2.41
N ILE A 9 2.13 6.89 -3.56
CA ILE A 9 1.70 7.64 -4.74
C ILE A 9 0.71 6.76 -5.52
N ARG A 10 -0.57 6.81 -5.13
CA ARG A 10 -1.62 5.91 -5.67
C ARG A 10 -1.81 6.03 -7.19
N ASN A 11 -1.50 7.19 -7.77
CA ASN A 11 -1.58 7.39 -9.22
C ASN A 11 -0.54 6.55 -9.99
N GLU A 12 0.64 6.31 -9.40
CA GLU A 12 1.71 5.49 -9.99
C GLU A 12 1.61 4.01 -9.59
N CYS A 13 0.60 3.63 -8.80
CA CYS A 13 0.41 2.26 -8.39
C CYS A 13 0.02 1.37 -9.59
N ILE A 14 0.85 0.36 -9.88
CA ILE A 14 0.67 -0.64 -10.93
C ILE A 14 -0.04 -1.92 -10.46
N SER A 15 -0.74 -1.86 -9.32
CA SER A 15 -1.59 -2.96 -8.82
C SER A 15 -0.90 -4.34 -8.69
N CYS A 16 0.39 -4.38 -8.38
CA CYS A 16 1.15 -5.64 -8.25
C CYS A 16 0.92 -6.41 -6.93
N GLY A 17 0.31 -5.78 -5.92
CA GLY A 17 0.00 -6.43 -4.63
C GLY A 17 1.19 -6.67 -3.68
N ALA A 18 2.41 -6.27 -4.05
CA ALA A 18 3.61 -6.53 -3.24
C ALA A 18 3.55 -5.92 -1.83
N CYS A 19 2.99 -4.71 -1.67
CA CYS A 19 2.84 -4.07 -0.34
C CYS A 19 1.85 -4.82 0.56
N ALA A 20 0.71 -5.25 0.03
CA ALA A 20 -0.27 -6.05 0.76
C ALA A 20 0.30 -7.42 1.17
N ALA A 21 1.14 -8.04 0.33
CA ALA A 21 1.82 -9.29 0.67
C ALA A 21 2.93 -9.10 1.71
N ALA A 22 3.73 -8.04 1.59
CA ALA A 22 4.86 -7.78 2.49
C ALA A 22 4.41 -7.28 3.87
N CYS A 23 3.31 -6.52 3.93
CA CYS A 23 2.85 -5.88 5.15
C CYS A 23 1.30 -5.85 5.24
N PRO A 24 0.66 -7.03 5.33
CA PRO A 24 -0.81 -7.15 5.31
C PRO A 24 -1.51 -6.46 6.48
N LYS A 25 -0.78 -6.09 7.54
CA LYS A 25 -1.32 -5.34 8.68
C LYS A 25 -1.65 -3.88 8.33
N PHE A 26 -0.97 -3.32 7.34
CA PHE A 26 -1.08 -1.90 6.99
C PHE A 26 -1.48 -1.69 5.52
N TRP A 27 -1.70 -2.74 4.75
CA TRP A 27 -1.96 -2.63 3.33
C TRP A 27 -2.98 -3.67 2.89
N GLU A 28 -3.97 -3.23 2.13
CA GLU A 28 -5.02 -4.05 1.53
C GLU A 28 -5.17 -3.72 0.04
N MET A 29 -5.68 -4.66 -0.76
CA MET A 29 -6.06 -4.42 -2.15
C MET A 29 -7.51 -3.92 -2.20
N ALA A 30 -7.70 -2.67 -2.61
CA ALA A 30 -9.03 -2.07 -2.75
C ALA A 30 -9.76 -2.57 -4.00
N GLU A 31 -11.06 -2.31 -4.08
CA GLU A 31 -11.92 -2.68 -5.22
C GLU A 31 -11.48 -2.02 -6.54
N ASP A 32 -10.77 -0.89 -6.48
CA ASP A 32 -10.18 -0.23 -7.67
C ASP A 32 -8.94 -0.97 -8.23
N GLY A 33 -8.55 -2.07 -7.58
CA GLY A 33 -7.40 -2.89 -7.95
C GLY A 33 -6.06 -2.35 -7.44
N LYS A 34 -6.02 -1.15 -6.84
CA LYS A 34 -4.81 -0.59 -6.25
C LYS A 34 -4.74 -0.88 -4.76
N ALA A 35 -3.51 -0.98 -4.26
CA ALA A 35 -3.29 -1.08 -2.83
C ALA A 35 -3.78 0.20 -2.11
N THR A 36 -4.29 0.04 -0.90
CA THR A 36 -4.59 1.12 0.05
C THR A 36 -3.94 0.81 1.39
N LEU A 37 -3.66 1.87 2.17
CA LEU A 37 -3.26 1.75 3.57
C LEU A 37 -4.48 1.44 4.45
#